data_AF-A0A963US02-F1
#
_entry.id   AF-A0A963US02-F1
#
_cell.length_a   1.000
_cell.length_b   1.000
_cell.length_c   1.000
_cell.angle_alpha   90.00
_cell.angle_beta   90.00
_cell.angle_gamma   90.00
#
_symmetry.space_group_name_H-M   'P 1'
#
loop_
_entity.id
_entity.type
_entity.pdbx_description
1 polymer ?
#
loop_
_entity_poly.entity_id
_entity_poly.type
_entity_poly.pdbx_seq_one_letter_code
_entity_poly.pdbx_strand_id
1 'polypeptide(L)'
;MTKLAGAFLGTLIVCAGTAVAAAPMTLNCEFSSYDGAGSKRDVQQIVPVFSTHRIDGTVAVLDETGVGGLAEVGGSEIRLKYKDRMRVAGEVNIEYVYKRGSGQAFVKTRAVRQSPWDDFPERNGIFTIHGACNEG
;
A
#
# COMPACT_ATOMS: atom_id res chain seq x y z
N MET A 1 -46.44 22.59 44.75
CA MET A 1 -46.20 22.31 43.32
C MET A 1 -44.70 22.17 43.12
N THR A 2 -44.19 20.95 43.00
CA THR A 2 -42.78 20.68 42.70
C THR A 2 -42.75 19.54 41.69
N LYS A 3 -42.45 19.87 40.43
CA LYS A 3 -42.17 18.87 39.39
C LYS A 3 -40.66 18.67 39.34
N LEU A 4 -40.19 17.50 39.74
CA LEU A 4 -38.85 17.01 39.43
C LEU A 4 -38.88 16.48 37.99
N ALA A 5 -38.21 17.18 37.08
CA ALA A 5 -37.94 16.69 35.74
C ALA A 5 -36.77 15.70 35.83
N GLY A 6 -37.00 14.48 35.33
CA GLY A 6 -36.05 13.38 35.34
C GLY A 6 -34.82 13.68 34.48
N ALA A 7 -33.66 13.31 35.02
CA ALA A 7 -32.41 13.23 34.29
C ALA A 7 -32.49 12.10 33.25
N PHE A 8 -32.57 12.46 31.98
CA PHE A 8 -32.40 11.52 30.87
C PHE A 8 -30.90 11.23 30.74
N LEU A 9 -30.43 10.19 31.41
CA LEU A 9 -29.11 9.60 31.19
C LEU A 9 -29.11 8.93 29.81
N GLY A 10 -28.84 9.73 28.77
CA GLY A 10 -28.46 9.21 27.46
C GLY A 10 -27.08 8.57 27.58
N THR A 11 -27.04 7.26 27.86
CA THR A 11 -25.82 6.47 27.75
C THR A 11 -25.39 6.47 26.29
N LEU A 12 -24.45 7.35 25.95
CA LEU A 12 -23.78 7.35 24.66
C LEU A 12 -22.93 6.07 24.60
N ILE A 13 -23.43 5.06 23.89
CA ILE A 13 -22.63 3.88 23.54
C ILE A 13 -21.58 4.38 22.55
N VAL A 14 -20.42 4.76 23.07
CA VAL A 14 -19.22 4.93 22.27
C VAL A 14 -18.84 3.54 21.82
N CYS A 15 -19.20 3.17 20.59
CA CYS A 15 -18.54 2.08 19.89
C CYS A 15 -17.08 2.48 19.71
N ALA A 16 -16.26 2.24 20.74
CA ALA A 16 -14.84 2.10 20.58
C ALA A 16 -14.66 0.86 19.71
N GLY A 17 -14.62 1.08 18.39
CA GLY A 17 -14.15 0.07 17.46
C GLY A 17 -12.76 -0.30 17.92
N THR A 18 -12.63 -1.49 18.50
CA THR A 18 -11.35 -2.08 18.83
C THR A 18 -10.62 -2.20 17.51
N ALA A 19 -9.73 -1.25 17.22
CA ALA A 19 -8.73 -1.40 16.19
C ALA A 19 -7.83 -2.53 16.67
N VAL A 20 -8.21 -3.77 16.36
CA VAL A 20 -7.37 -4.92 16.58
C VAL A 20 -6.11 -4.62 15.79
N ALA A 21 -5.01 -4.35 16.49
CA ALA A 21 -3.71 -4.23 15.87
C ALA A 21 -3.49 -5.53 15.10
N ALA A 22 -3.49 -5.44 13.77
CA ALA A 22 -3.30 -6.60 12.92
C ALA A 22 -1.97 -7.24 13.30
N ALA A 23 -1.98 -8.56 13.53
CA ALA A 23 -0.76 -9.29 13.87
C ALA A 23 0.32 -9.01 12.81
N PRO A 24 1.59 -8.87 13.21
CA PRO A 24 2.67 -8.71 12.26
C PRO A 24 2.65 -9.85 11.23
N MET A 25 2.81 -9.51 9.95
CA MET A 25 2.79 -10.48 8.85
C MET A 25 3.82 -10.14 7.79
N THR A 26 4.21 -11.13 7.01
CA THR A 26 5.11 -10.96 5.87
C THR A 26 4.39 -11.35 4.59
N LEU A 27 4.49 -10.54 3.54
CA LEU A 27 4.04 -10.90 2.19
C LEU A 27 5.25 -11.10 1.29
N ASN A 28 5.37 -12.28 0.70
CA ASN A 28 6.38 -12.58 -0.31
C ASN A 28 5.72 -12.56 -1.68
N CYS A 29 6.12 -11.63 -2.53
CA CYS A 29 5.49 -11.35 -3.82
C CYS A 29 6.43 -11.64 -4.99
N GLU A 30 5.89 -12.23 -6.05
CA GLU A 30 6.54 -12.44 -7.34
C GLU A 30 5.72 -11.77 -8.45
N PHE A 31 6.33 -10.83 -9.18
CA PHE A 31 5.70 -10.04 -10.25
C PHE A 31 6.22 -10.45 -11.62
N SER A 32 5.32 -10.77 -12.54
CA SER A 32 5.66 -11.38 -13.83
C SER A 32 5.19 -10.61 -15.05
N SER A 33 4.14 -9.79 -14.96
CA SER A 33 3.62 -9.01 -16.09
C SER A 33 3.89 -7.51 -15.93
N TYR A 34 4.81 -6.97 -16.73
CA TYR A 34 5.12 -5.53 -16.75
C TYR A 34 4.51 -4.84 -17.99
N ASP A 35 3.42 -5.40 -18.51
CA ASP A 35 2.84 -5.00 -19.78
C ASP A 35 2.29 -3.56 -19.72
N GLY A 36 2.70 -2.70 -20.67
CA GLY A 36 2.34 -1.29 -20.72
C GLY A 36 3.40 -0.32 -20.17
N ALA A 37 4.49 -0.82 -19.57
CA ALA A 37 5.64 -0.01 -19.20
C ALA A 37 6.49 0.33 -20.44
N GLY A 38 6.39 1.57 -20.93
CA GLY A 38 7.25 2.08 -22.01
C GLY A 38 8.75 1.94 -21.73
N SER A 39 9.15 1.80 -20.44
CA SER A 39 10.48 1.34 -20.03
C SER A 39 10.39 0.27 -18.92
N LYS A 40 10.13 -0.98 -19.33
CA LYS A 40 10.13 -2.16 -18.44
C LYS A 40 11.35 -2.21 -17.50
N ARG A 41 12.52 -1.79 -17.96
CA ARG A 41 13.76 -1.74 -17.17
C ARG A 41 13.66 -0.78 -15.97
N ASP A 42 13.05 0.39 -16.14
CA ASP A 42 12.97 1.37 -15.07
C ASP A 42 11.88 0.98 -14.07
N VAL A 43 10.75 0.45 -14.56
CA VAL A 43 9.68 -0.06 -13.68
C VAL A 43 10.15 -1.22 -12.80
N GLN A 44 11.02 -2.11 -13.32
CA GLN A 44 11.62 -3.19 -12.52
C GLN A 44 12.58 -2.70 -11.43
N GLN A 45 13.12 -1.48 -11.54
CA GLN A 45 13.90 -0.88 -10.44
C GLN A 45 13.00 -0.35 -9.32
N ILE A 46 11.73 -0.06 -9.61
CA ILE A 46 10.72 0.42 -8.64
C ILE A 46 10.02 -0.75 -7.98
N VAL A 47 9.61 -1.72 -8.80
CA VAL A 47 8.86 -2.91 -8.43
C VAL A 47 9.71 -4.10 -8.87
N PRO A 48 10.62 -4.59 -8.00
CA PRO A 48 11.45 -5.73 -8.34
C PRO A 48 10.59 -6.97 -8.60
N VAL A 49 11.15 -7.92 -9.35
CA VAL A 49 10.45 -9.18 -9.67
C VAL A 49 10.06 -9.93 -8.40
N PHE A 50 10.90 -9.87 -7.37
CA PHE A 50 10.63 -10.41 -6.05
C PHE A 50 10.66 -9.28 -5.03
N SER A 51 9.65 -9.22 -4.17
CA SER A 51 9.61 -8.27 -3.06
C SER A 51 9.02 -8.89 -1.80
N THR A 52 9.58 -8.48 -0.67
CA THR A 52 9.18 -8.91 0.66
C THR A 52 8.64 -7.71 1.41
N HIS A 53 7.38 -7.78 1.81
CA HIS A 53 6.72 -6.71 2.56
C HIS A 53 6.50 -7.17 3.99
N ARG A 54 7.12 -6.46 4.93
CA ARG A 54 6.86 -6.64 6.36
C ARG A 54 5.79 -5.66 6.81
N ILE A 55 4.75 -6.17 7.45
CA ILE A 55 3.60 -5.37 7.90
C ILE A 55 3.48 -5.53 9.40
N ASP A 56 3.46 -4.41 10.13
CA ASP A 56 3.23 -4.36 11.57
C ASP A 56 2.11 -3.36 11.86
N GLY A 57 0.91 -3.87 12.13
CA GLY A 57 -0.30 -3.07 12.23
C GLY A 57 -0.57 -2.26 10.96
N THR A 58 -0.37 -0.94 11.02
CA THR A 58 -0.57 0.00 9.90
C THR A 58 0.72 0.41 9.20
N VAL A 59 1.87 -0.11 9.63
CA VAL A 59 3.18 0.21 9.06
C VAL A 59 3.58 -0.89 8.10
N ALA A 60 4.04 -0.51 6.91
CA ALA A 60 4.61 -1.42 5.93
C ALA A 60 6.08 -1.08 5.69
N VAL A 61 6.94 -2.08 5.52
CA VAL A 61 8.35 -1.90 5.12
C VAL A 61 8.66 -2.85 3.98
N LEU A 62 9.25 -2.32 2.91
CA LEU A 62 9.89 -3.13 1.86
C LEU A 62 11.24 -3.60 2.38
N ASP A 63 11.41 -4.91 2.59
CA ASP A 63 12.57 -5.45 3.29
C ASP A 63 13.88 -5.25 2.49
N GLU A 64 13.81 -5.29 1.15
CA GLU A 64 14.96 -5.15 0.27
C GLU A 64 15.57 -3.73 0.28
N THR A 65 14.75 -2.71 0.53
CA THR A 65 15.15 -1.30 0.43
C THR A 65 15.05 -0.55 1.76
N GLY A 66 14.36 -1.12 2.75
CA GLY A 66 14.01 -0.46 3.99
C GLY A 66 12.97 0.66 3.84
N VAL A 67 12.34 0.79 2.65
CA VAL A 67 11.37 1.86 2.39
C VAL A 67 10.12 1.65 3.24
N GLY A 68 9.82 2.64 4.07
CA GLY A 68 8.62 2.67 4.91
C GLY A 68 7.38 3.11 4.14
N GLY A 69 6.23 2.59 4.54
CA GLY A 69 4.93 2.86 3.95
C GLY A 69 3.79 2.63 4.93
N LEU A 70 2.58 2.75 4.41
CA LEU A 70 1.33 2.53 5.15
C LEU A 70 0.68 1.24 4.68
N ALA A 71 0.21 0.44 5.64
CA ALA A 71 -0.60 -0.74 5.39
C ALA A 71 -2.05 -0.49 5.80
N GLU A 72 -2.97 -0.84 4.91
CA GLU A 72 -4.40 -0.94 5.17
C GLU A 72 -4.80 -2.41 5.01
N VAL A 73 -4.97 -3.10 6.14
CA VAL A 73 -5.36 -4.52 6.20
C VAL A 73 -6.87 -4.59 6.46
N GLY A 74 -7.64 -5.17 5.54
CA GLY A 74 -9.09 -5.25 5.70
C GLY A 74 -9.76 -6.36 4.90
N GLY A 75 -10.55 -7.20 5.57
CA GLY A 75 -11.35 -8.23 4.92
C GLY A 75 -10.53 -9.15 4.01
N SER A 76 -10.83 -9.13 2.71
CA SER A 76 -10.17 -9.93 1.68
C SER A 76 -9.00 -9.23 0.98
N GLU A 77 -8.64 -8.01 1.37
CA GLU A 77 -7.58 -7.23 0.71
C GLU A 77 -6.54 -6.68 1.70
N ILE A 78 -5.30 -6.60 1.25
CA ILE A 78 -4.22 -5.87 1.91
C ILE A 78 -3.71 -4.83 0.92
N ARG A 79 -3.72 -3.56 1.32
CA ARG A 79 -3.22 -2.44 0.49
C ARG A 79 -1.99 -1.85 1.15
N LEU A 80 -0.90 -1.73 0.38
CA LEU A 80 0.36 -1.16 0.85
C LEU A 80 0.69 0.07 0.01
N LYS A 81 0.91 1.20 0.67
CA LYS A 81 1.23 2.48 0.03
C LYS A 81 2.63 2.89 0.43
N TYR A 82 3.53 2.93 -0.53
CA TYR A 82 4.90 3.38 -0.36
C TYR A 82 5.11 4.70 -1.08
N LYS A 83 5.96 5.54 -0.50
CA LYS A 83 6.47 6.74 -1.14
C LYS A 83 7.99 6.64 -1.17
N ASP A 84 8.54 6.39 -2.34
CA ASP A 84 9.99 6.29 -2.51
C ASP A 84 10.55 7.46 -3.32
N ARG A 85 11.81 7.80 -3.06
CA ARG A 85 12.59 8.78 -3.81
C ARG A 85 13.53 8.02 -4.74
N MET A 86 13.11 7.88 -5.98
CA MET A 86 13.99 7.34 -7.00
C MET A 86 14.93 8.42 -7.50
N ARG A 87 16.20 8.05 -7.71
CA ARG A 87 17.18 8.92 -8.38
C ARG A 87 16.75 9.34 -9.78
N VAL A 88 16.01 8.49 -10.49
CA VAL A 88 15.68 8.66 -11.92
C VAL A 88 14.28 9.23 -12.16
N ALA A 89 13.29 8.91 -11.31
CA ALA A 89 11.88 9.28 -11.52
C ALA A 89 11.32 10.27 -10.47
N GLY A 90 12.17 10.80 -9.58
CA GLY A 90 11.74 11.68 -8.50
C GLY A 90 10.93 10.94 -7.43
N GLU A 91 9.95 11.62 -6.83
CA GLU A 91 9.05 10.99 -5.85
C GLU A 91 8.03 10.11 -6.57
N VAL A 92 8.04 8.81 -6.27
CA VAL A 92 7.11 7.83 -6.83
C VAL A 92 6.23 7.26 -5.72
N ASN A 93 4.91 7.31 -5.94
CA ASN A 93 3.95 6.61 -5.11
C ASN A 93 3.73 5.22 -5.70
N ILE A 94 3.82 4.20 -4.86
CA ILE A 94 3.62 2.81 -5.25
C ILE A 94 2.50 2.25 -4.36
N GLU A 95 1.42 1.82 -4.97
CA GLU A 95 0.30 1.15 -4.31
C GLU A 95 0.28 -0.32 -4.71
N TYR A 96 0.51 -1.21 -3.75
CA TYR A 96 0.32 -2.65 -3.89
C TYR A 96 -1.06 -3.02 -3.34
N VAL A 97 -1.80 -3.84 -4.08
CA VAL A 97 -3.08 -4.40 -3.65
C VAL A 97 -3.00 -5.91 -3.75
N TYR A 98 -3.00 -6.57 -2.61
CA TYR A 98 -3.02 -8.03 -2.50
C TYR A 98 -4.44 -8.51 -2.16
N LYS A 99 -4.93 -9.51 -2.89
CA LYS A 99 -6.24 -10.15 -2.66
C LYS A 99 -6.04 -11.49 -1.96
N ARG A 100 -6.32 -11.51 -0.65
CA ARG A 100 -6.24 -12.70 0.22
C ARG A 100 -7.11 -13.83 -0.35
N GLY A 101 -6.63 -15.06 -0.24
CA GLY A 101 -7.31 -16.26 -0.74
C GLY A 101 -7.16 -16.53 -2.24
N SER A 102 -6.89 -15.50 -3.05
CA SER A 102 -6.59 -15.67 -4.49
C SER A 102 -5.09 -15.72 -4.80
N GLY A 103 -4.25 -15.29 -3.86
CA GLY A 103 -2.82 -15.14 -4.08
C GLY A 103 -2.45 -14.00 -5.03
N GLN A 104 -3.39 -13.23 -5.58
CA GLN A 104 -3.09 -12.22 -6.61
C GLN A 104 -2.64 -10.89 -6.00
N ALA A 105 -1.66 -10.26 -6.65
CA ALA A 105 -1.25 -8.90 -6.37
C ALA A 105 -1.26 -8.00 -7.61
N PHE A 106 -1.63 -6.74 -7.37
CA PHE A 106 -1.67 -5.68 -8.37
C PHE A 106 -0.83 -4.53 -7.87
N VAL A 107 0.05 -3.99 -8.71
CA VAL A 107 0.83 -2.80 -8.37
C VAL A 107 0.41 -1.65 -9.26
N LYS A 108 0.19 -0.47 -8.66
CA LYS A 108 -0.03 0.80 -9.35
C LYS A 108 1.07 1.75 -8.94
N THR A 109 1.78 2.30 -9.91
CA THR A 109 2.82 3.31 -9.69
C THR A 109 2.37 4.66 -10.20
N ARG A 110 2.72 5.75 -9.51
CA ARG A 110 2.52 7.13 -9.98
C ARG A 110 3.73 7.99 -9.61
N ALA A 111 4.49 8.42 -10.62
CA ALA A 111 5.55 9.41 -10.46
C ALA A 111 4.96 10.82 -10.31
N VAL A 112 5.47 11.62 -9.36
CA VAL A 112 4.90 12.93 -8.98
C VAL A 112 5.88 14.09 -9.16
N ARG A 113 7.17 13.86 -9.44
CA ARG A 113 8.13 14.96 -9.62
C ARG A 113 9.11 14.73 -10.77
N GLN A 114 9.18 15.68 -11.71
CA GLN A 114 10.21 15.75 -12.75
C GLN A 114 11.60 15.83 -12.13
N SER A 115 12.49 14.92 -12.53
CA SER A 115 13.93 15.17 -12.52
C SER A 115 14.20 16.30 -13.51
N PRO A 116 14.91 17.38 -13.14
CA PRO A 116 15.26 18.46 -14.06
C PRO A 116 16.26 18.05 -15.14
N TRP A 117 16.75 16.81 -15.12
CA TRP A 117 17.78 16.26 -16.01
C TRP A 117 17.27 15.13 -16.91
N ASP A 118 15.99 14.77 -16.81
CA ASP A 118 15.43 13.64 -17.54
C ASP A 118 14.20 14.04 -18.36
N ASP A 119 14.23 13.69 -19.65
CA ASP A 119 13.06 13.67 -20.54
C ASP A 119 12.12 12.51 -20.17
N PHE A 120 11.75 12.36 -18.90
CA PHE A 120 10.56 11.62 -18.51
C PHE A 120 9.38 12.59 -18.62
N PRO A 121 8.70 12.69 -19.77
CA PRO A 121 7.45 13.43 -19.83
C PRO A 121 6.55 12.84 -18.76
N GLU A 122 5.88 13.73 -18.03
CA GLU A 122 4.93 13.48 -16.95
C GLU A 122 3.77 12.61 -17.45
N ARG A 123 4.05 11.36 -17.79
CA ARG A 123 3.03 10.36 -18.03
C ARG A 123 2.69 9.88 -16.64
N ASN A 124 1.49 10.24 -16.19
CA ASN A 124 0.77 9.51 -15.16
C ASN A 124 0.62 8.05 -15.65
N GLY A 125 1.74 7.31 -15.66
CA GLY A 125 1.85 5.95 -16.12
C GLY A 125 1.34 5.08 -15.01
N ILE A 126 0.04 4.81 -15.01
CA ILE A 126 -0.52 3.75 -14.18
C ILE A 126 -0.12 2.44 -14.86
N PHE A 127 1.00 1.87 -14.43
CA PHE A 127 1.36 0.51 -14.77
C PHE A 127 0.56 -0.41 -13.86
N THR A 128 -0.12 -1.40 -14.43
CA THR A 128 -0.75 -2.46 -13.66
C THR A 128 0.14 -3.68 -13.78
N ILE A 129 0.89 -3.98 -12.72
CA ILE A 129 1.75 -5.15 -12.66
C ILE A 129 0.98 -6.24 -11.93
N HIS A 130 0.89 -7.42 -12.55
CA HIS A 130 0.29 -8.59 -11.92
C HIS A 130 1.37 -9.49 -11.35
N GLY A 131 1.07 -10.06 -10.20
CA GLY A 131 1.94 -11.00 -9.51
C GLY A 131 1.15 -11.94 -8.60
N ALA A 132 1.89 -12.85 -7.98
CA ALA A 132 1.38 -13.70 -6.91
C ALA A 132 2.06 -13.31 -5.59
N CYS A 133 1.32 -13.29 -4.49
CA CYS A 133 1.89 -13.13 -3.15
C CYS A 133 1.39 -14.22 -2.21
N ASN A 134 2.25 -14.62 -1.28
CA ASN A 134 1.92 -15.53 -0.20
C ASN A 134 2.16 -14.85 1.15
N GLU A 135 1.24 -15.08 2.09
CA GLU A 135 1.43 -14.72 3.50
C GLU A 135 2.44 -15.71 4.11
N GLY A 136 3.56 -15.19 4.62
CA GLY A 136 4.63 -15.94 5.28
C GLY A 136 4.53 -15.91 6.80
#